data_AF-A0A351IYE0-F1
#
_entry.id   AF-A0A351IYE0-F1
#
_cell.length_a   1.000
_cell.length_b   1.000
_cell.length_c   1.000
_cell.angle_alpha   90.00
_cell.angle_beta   90.00
_cell.angle_gamma   90.00
#
_symmetry.space_group_name_H-M   'P 1'
#
loop_
_entity.id
_entity.type
_entity.pdbx_description
1 polymer ?
#
loop_
_entity_poly.entity_id
_entity_poly.type
_entity_poly.pdbx_seq_one_letter_code
_entity_poly.pdbx_strand_id
1 'polypeptide(L)'
;TAYPHRVGIITSPTGAAVRDIINVSNRRWPAAELILFPALVQGENAPAQLCRGVRYFNVSCQVDVIILGRGGGSLEELWAFNDETLARTIFASRVPIISAVGHETDFSISDFVSDMRAPTPSAAAELALPDRTQSKDGILRTGMRMTAALQSRLHTLRVKVDTDAKKRCLVAPTAPIDDRRMLLSHLETRLERASSLLLERNRAVLGLRAQDLKNLNPLAVIARGYSAVFDQSGHVVKSVKQVKPGDTVTFRTVDGGVVASVQKTYESNIREEIK
;
A
#
# COMPACT_ATOMS: atom_id res chain seq x y z
N THR A 1 -10.59 38.05 -11.96
CA THR A 1 -9.31 37.41 -11.59
C THR A 1 -9.04 37.68 -10.11
N ALA A 2 -8.36 36.79 -9.38
CA ALA A 2 -8.10 36.99 -7.94
C ALA A 2 -7.18 38.20 -7.63
N TYR A 3 -6.46 38.69 -8.63
CA TYR A 3 -5.51 39.80 -8.56
C TYR A 3 -5.70 40.69 -9.79
N PRO A 4 -6.60 41.69 -9.76
CA PRO A 4 -6.78 42.60 -10.90
C PRO A 4 -5.52 43.47 -11.06
N HIS A 5 -5.10 43.63 -12.30
CA HIS A 5 -4.00 44.50 -12.71
C HIS A 5 -4.52 45.89 -13.05
N ARG A 6 -5.71 45.99 -13.65
CA ARG A 6 -6.33 47.26 -14.04
C ARG A 6 -7.74 47.36 -13.50
N VAL A 7 -8.03 48.45 -12.79
CA VAL A 7 -9.36 48.78 -12.27
C VAL A 7 -9.86 50.03 -12.96
N GLY A 8 -10.97 49.91 -13.69
CA GLY A 8 -11.68 51.05 -14.26
C GLY A 8 -12.57 51.70 -13.20
N ILE A 9 -12.56 53.02 -13.10
CA ILE A 9 -13.39 53.77 -12.17
C ILE A 9 -14.26 54.73 -12.98
N ILE A 10 -15.57 54.65 -12.84
CA ILE A 10 -16.51 55.57 -13.47
C ILE A 10 -17.20 56.38 -12.36
N THR A 11 -16.76 57.62 -12.18
CA THR A 11 -17.32 58.54 -11.19
C THR A 11 -16.94 60.00 -11.49
N SER A 12 -17.42 60.93 -10.66
CA SER A 12 -17.05 62.34 -10.75
C SER A 12 -15.57 62.55 -10.39
N PRO A 13 -14.79 63.30 -11.20
CA PRO A 13 -13.35 63.50 -10.97
C PRO A 13 -13.03 64.31 -9.70
N THR A 14 -13.96 65.10 -9.19
CA THR A 14 -13.78 65.96 -8.02
C THR A 14 -14.42 65.42 -6.75
N GLY A 15 -15.12 64.29 -6.83
CA GLY A 15 -15.91 63.73 -5.72
C GLY A 15 -15.09 63.02 -4.64
N ALA A 16 -15.69 62.82 -3.46
CA ALA A 16 -15.09 62.01 -2.39
C ALA A 16 -14.86 60.55 -2.83
N ALA A 17 -15.75 59.98 -3.65
CA ALA A 17 -15.70 58.59 -4.11
C ALA A 17 -14.38 58.20 -4.79
N VAL A 18 -13.86 59.02 -5.70
CA VAL A 18 -12.60 58.69 -6.39
C VAL A 18 -11.43 58.70 -5.42
N ARG A 19 -11.42 59.64 -4.46
CA ARG A 19 -10.36 59.74 -3.43
C ARG A 19 -10.40 58.54 -2.49
N ASP A 20 -11.59 58.12 -2.08
CA ASP A 20 -11.80 56.95 -1.23
C ASP A 20 -11.31 55.67 -1.91
N ILE A 21 -11.68 55.47 -3.18
CA ILE A 21 -11.21 54.33 -3.98
C ILE A 21 -9.68 54.35 -4.10
N ILE A 22 -9.06 55.51 -4.41
CA ILE A 22 -7.60 55.64 -4.52
C ILE A 22 -6.92 55.31 -3.19
N ASN A 23 -7.43 55.85 -2.08
CA ASN A 23 -6.85 55.65 -0.75
C ASN A 23 -6.90 54.18 -0.32
N VAL A 24 -8.05 53.53 -0.48
CA VAL A 24 -8.22 52.12 -0.16
C VAL A 24 -7.34 51.24 -1.06
N SER A 25 -7.34 51.52 -2.37
CA SER A 25 -6.57 50.75 -3.34
C SER A 25 -5.06 50.82 -3.07
N ASN A 26 -4.53 52.03 -2.81
CA ASN A 26 -3.10 52.22 -2.50
C ASN A 26 -2.70 51.54 -1.19
N ARG A 27 -3.57 51.57 -0.17
CA ARG A 27 -3.31 50.90 1.11
C ARG A 27 -3.34 49.38 0.95
N ARG A 28 -4.32 48.85 0.22
CA ARG A 28 -4.64 47.41 0.19
C ARG A 28 -3.89 46.66 -0.90
N TRP A 29 -3.81 47.22 -2.12
CA TRP A 29 -3.17 46.61 -3.28
C TRP A 29 -2.57 47.66 -4.24
N PRO A 30 -1.42 48.26 -3.90
CA PRO A 30 -0.80 49.32 -4.71
C PRO A 30 -0.26 48.85 -6.08
N ALA A 31 -0.34 47.55 -6.37
CA ALA A 31 0.09 46.99 -7.65
C ALA A 31 -0.98 47.12 -8.76
N ALA A 32 -2.23 47.45 -8.40
CA ALA A 32 -3.28 47.69 -9.40
C ALA A 32 -3.14 49.10 -9.99
N GLU A 33 -3.25 49.19 -11.30
CA GLU A 33 -3.38 50.42 -12.06
C GLU A 33 -4.84 50.89 -12.03
N LEU A 34 -5.08 52.10 -11.54
CA LEU A 34 -6.42 52.70 -11.49
C LEU A 34 -6.61 53.63 -12.68
N ILE A 35 -7.66 53.40 -13.47
CA ILE A 35 -7.98 54.19 -14.65
C ILE A 35 -9.32 54.87 -14.43
N LEU A 36 -9.32 56.20 -14.33
CA LEU A 36 -10.52 57.00 -14.14
C LEU A 36 -11.14 57.39 -15.50
N PHE A 37 -12.41 57.04 -15.69
CA PHE A 37 -13.26 57.65 -16.70
C PHE A 37 -14.15 58.71 -16.01
N PRO A 38 -13.87 60.01 -16.19
CA PRO A 38 -14.66 61.06 -15.54
C PRO A 38 -16.07 61.10 -16.13
N ALA A 39 -17.07 60.97 -15.26
CA ALA A 39 -18.48 61.03 -15.65
C ALA A 39 -19.31 61.82 -14.64
N LEU A 40 -20.34 62.51 -15.14
CA LEU A 40 -21.39 63.04 -14.29
C LEU A 40 -22.14 61.89 -13.60
N VAL A 41 -22.36 62.04 -12.30
CA VAL A 41 -23.09 61.07 -11.46
C VAL A 41 -24.47 61.56 -11.05
N GLN A 42 -24.86 62.77 -11.47
CA GLN A 42 -26.13 63.41 -11.18
C GLN A 42 -26.60 64.28 -12.35
N GLY A 43 -27.92 64.51 -12.42
CA GLY A 43 -28.57 65.29 -13.48
C GLY A 43 -28.92 64.49 -14.73
N GLU A 44 -29.73 65.08 -15.61
CA GLU A 44 -30.30 64.40 -16.80
C GLU A 44 -29.25 63.86 -17.77
N ASN A 45 -28.08 64.48 -17.83
CA ASN A 45 -26.99 64.05 -18.72
C ASN A 45 -26.12 62.92 -18.14
N ALA A 46 -26.27 62.57 -16.84
CA ALA A 46 -25.43 61.57 -16.19
C ALA A 46 -25.54 60.16 -16.81
N PRO A 47 -26.73 59.58 -17.05
CA PRO A 47 -26.84 58.22 -17.59
C PRO A 47 -26.09 58.03 -18.90
N ALA A 48 -26.17 59.00 -19.81
CA ALA A 48 -25.45 58.96 -21.09
C ALA A 48 -23.93 58.94 -20.90
N GLN A 49 -23.38 59.69 -19.92
CA GLN A 49 -21.94 59.67 -19.63
C GLN A 49 -21.50 58.37 -18.98
N LEU A 50 -22.28 57.85 -18.02
CA LEU A 50 -22.00 56.57 -17.35
C LEU A 50 -21.99 55.43 -18.38
N CYS A 51 -22.96 55.40 -19.30
CA CYS A 51 -23.00 54.45 -20.40
C CYS A 51 -21.76 54.53 -21.31
N ARG A 52 -21.27 55.76 -21.60
CA ARG A 52 -20.03 55.95 -22.37
C ARG A 52 -18.82 55.40 -21.61
N GLY A 53 -18.75 55.59 -20.29
CA GLY A 53 -17.67 55.03 -19.47
C GLY A 53 -17.64 53.51 -19.49
N VAL A 54 -18.80 52.87 -19.33
CA VAL A 54 -18.89 51.40 -19.40
C VAL A 54 -18.46 50.89 -20.77
N ARG A 55 -18.93 51.52 -21.85
CA ARG A 55 -18.52 51.15 -23.22
C ARG A 55 -17.02 51.39 -23.47
N TYR A 56 -16.47 52.48 -22.95
CA TYR A 56 -15.04 52.79 -23.07
C TYR A 56 -14.17 51.68 -22.47
N PHE A 57 -14.50 51.19 -21.28
CA PHE A 57 -13.74 50.10 -20.65
C PHE A 57 -13.96 48.73 -21.29
N ASN A 58 -15.07 48.54 -22.00
CA ASN A 58 -15.34 47.31 -22.74
C ASN A 58 -14.66 47.26 -24.12
N VAL A 59 -14.43 48.41 -24.76
CA VAL A 59 -13.98 48.48 -26.16
C VAL A 59 -12.58 49.09 -26.30
N SER A 60 -12.35 50.25 -25.69
CA SER A 60 -11.17 51.07 -25.96
C SER A 60 -10.04 50.85 -24.95
N CYS A 61 -10.37 50.58 -23.68
CA CYS A 61 -9.40 50.44 -22.61
C CYS A 61 -9.80 49.28 -21.70
N GLN A 62 -9.37 48.06 -22.05
CA GLN A 62 -9.78 46.88 -21.30
C GLN A 62 -9.19 46.87 -19.89
N VAL A 63 -10.06 46.71 -18.90
CA VAL A 63 -9.75 46.58 -17.47
C VAL A 63 -10.28 45.25 -16.94
N ASP A 64 -9.78 44.81 -15.79
CA ASP A 64 -10.20 43.53 -15.19
C ASP A 64 -11.54 43.64 -14.44
N VAL A 65 -11.84 44.84 -13.92
CA VAL A 65 -13.06 45.15 -13.18
C VAL A 65 -13.35 46.64 -13.27
N ILE A 66 -14.64 47.01 -13.29
CA ILE A 66 -15.11 48.39 -13.28
C ILE A 66 -15.79 48.66 -11.95
N ILE A 67 -15.44 49.76 -11.30
CA ILE A 67 -16.17 50.32 -10.16
C ILE A 67 -17.00 51.49 -10.68
N LEU A 68 -18.32 51.33 -10.64
CA LEU A 68 -19.29 52.36 -11.01
C LEU A 68 -19.89 52.91 -9.73
N GLY A 69 -19.72 54.19 -9.45
CA GLY A 69 -20.22 54.72 -8.19
C GLY A 69 -20.24 56.23 -8.10
N ARG A 70 -20.79 56.72 -6.99
CA ARG A 70 -20.85 58.14 -6.66
C ARG A 70 -20.32 58.39 -5.26
N GLY A 71 -19.97 59.65 -4.99
CA GLY A 71 -19.78 60.12 -3.60
C GLY A 71 -21.13 60.34 -2.94
N GLY A 72 -21.17 60.45 -1.62
CA GLY A 72 -22.42 60.70 -0.89
C GLY A 72 -23.20 61.93 -1.39
N GLY A 73 -24.50 61.97 -1.07
CA GLY A 73 -25.42 63.04 -1.44
C GLY A 73 -26.89 62.58 -1.39
N SER A 74 -27.84 63.45 -1.77
CA SER A 74 -29.28 63.25 -1.55
C SER A 74 -29.87 62.08 -2.34
N LEU A 75 -31.09 61.65 -1.99
CA LEU A 75 -31.82 60.58 -2.69
C LEU A 75 -32.10 60.93 -4.17
N GLU A 76 -32.22 62.22 -4.47
CA GLU A 76 -32.46 62.76 -5.81
C GLU A 76 -31.28 62.48 -6.77
N GLU A 77 -30.08 62.34 -6.21
CA GLU A 77 -28.86 62.04 -6.98
C GLU A 77 -28.77 60.56 -7.39
N LEU A 78 -29.55 59.66 -6.78
CA LEU A 78 -29.61 58.24 -7.17
C LEU A 78 -30.38 58.02 -8.46
N TRP A 79 -31.19 58.99 -8.92
CA TRP A 79 -32.10 58.81 -10.05
C TRP A 79 -31.37 58.49 -11.36
N ALA A 80 -30.17 59.03 -11.57
CA ALA A 80 -29.35 58.74 -12.74
C ALA A 80 -28.99 57.24 -12.87
N PHE A 81 -29.01 56.49 -11.78
CA PHE A 81 -28.70 55.07 -11.72
C PHE A 81 -29.93 54.16 -11.90
N ASN A 82 -31.13 54.76 -12.04
CA ASN A 82 -32.38 54.08 -12.39
C ASN A 82 -32.74 54.19 -13.88
N ASP A 83 -31.83 54.71 -14.70
CA ASP A 83 -32.04 54.79 -16.15
C ASP A 83 -31.98 53.41 -16.81
N GLU A 84 -32.96 53.11 -17.67
CA GLU A 84 -33.05 51.82 -18.36
C GLU A 84 -31.86 51.59 -19.30
N THR A 85 -31.39 52.64 -19.99
CA THR A 85 -30.27 52.52 -20.94
C THR A 85 -28.99 52.17 -20.19
N LEU A 86 -28.76 52.80 -19.04
CA LEU A 86 -27.64 52.46 -18.16
C LEU A 86 -27.75 51.03 -17.65
N ALA A 87 -28.92 50.60 -17.17
CA ALA A 87 -29.14 49.24 -16.68
C ALA A 87 -28.81 48.19 -17.75
N ARG A 88 -29.31 48.38 -18.98
CA ARG A 88 -29.01 47.50 -20.13
C ARG A 88 -27.53 47.54 -20.50
N THR A 89 -26.87 48.70 -20.40
CA THR A 89 -25.44 48.85 -20.69
C THR A 89 -24.57 48.12 -19.66
N ILE A 90 -24.93 48.19 -18.38
CA ILE A 90 -24.25 47.46 -17.29
C ILE A 90 -24.41 45.95 -17.52
N PHE A 91 -25.66 45.49 -17.74
CA PHE A 91 -25.94 44.07 -17.97
C PHE A 91 -25.22 43.50 -19.21
N ALA A 92 -25.03 44.31 -20.25
CA ALA A 92 -24.32 43.90 -21.46
C ALA A 92 -22.79 43.99 -21.36
N SER A 93 -22.24 44.43 -20.22
CA SER A 93 -20.80 44.56 -20.01
C SER A 93 -20.11 43.19 -20.00
N ARG A 94 -18.97 43.09 -20.68
CA ARG A 94 -18.08 41.91 -20.65
C ARG A 94 -17.09 41.97 -19.50
N VAL A 95 -16.82 43.18 -19.01
CA VAL A 95 -15.99 43.42 -17.84
C VAL A 95 -16.89 43.44 -16.61
N PRO A 96 -16.56 42.71 -15.53
CA PRO A 96 -17.35 42.72 -14.30
C PRO A 96 -17.49 44.12 -13.71
N ILE A 97 -18.69 44.48 -13.28
CA ILE A 97 -19.02 45.79 -12.71
C ILE A 97 -19.42 45.64 -11.24
N ILE A 98 -18.77 46.43 -10.39
CA ILE A 98 -19.14 46.63 -9.00
C ILE A 98 -19.88 47.96 -8.88
N SER A 99 -21.15 47.93 -8.49
CA SER A 99 -21.91 49.14 -8.18
C SER A 99 -21.60 49.64 -6.78
N ALA A 100 -21.34 50.93 -6.65
CA ALA A 100 -21.00 51.63 -5.42
C ALA A 100 -21.82 52.94 -5.30
N VAL A 101 -23.13 52.82 -5.50
CA VAL A 101 -24.05 53.95 -5.71
C VAL A 101 -24.90 54.27 -4.48
N GLY A 102 -25.44 53.24 -3.82
CA GLY A 102 -26.34 53.36 -2.68
C GLY A 102 -25.71 52.96 -1.35
N HIS A 103 -26.25 53.49 -0.25
CA HIS A 103 -25.95 53.02 1.12
C HIS A 103 -26.77 51.78 1.45
N GLU A 104 -26.62 51.18 2.64
CA GLU A 104 -27.27 49.90 2.97
C GLU A 104 -28.79 49.84 2.71
N THR A 105 -29.50 50.97 2.78
CA THR A 105 -30.97 51.06 2.59
C THR A 105 -31.44 51.55 1.23
N ASP A 106 -30.55 52.17 0.42
CA ASP A 106 -30.92 52.78 -0.86
C ASP A 106 -30.46 51.88 -2.01
N PHE A 107 -31.40 51.43 -2.85
CA PHE A 107 -31.12 50.57 -3.99
C PHE A 107 -31.46 51.26 -5.30
N SER A 108 -30.58 51.10 -6.29
CA SER A 108 -30.81 51.54 -7.67
C SER A 108 -30.95 50.33 -8.60
N ILE A 109 -31.55 50.53 -9.77
CA ILE A 109 -31.59 49.49 -10.82
C ILE A 109 -30.17 49.06 -11.19
N SER A 110 -29.23 50.01 -11.26
CA SER A 110 -27.81 49.73 -11.51
C SER A 110 -27.20 48.75 -10.50
N ASP A 111 -27.60 48.82 -9.22
CA ASP A 111 -27.11 47.86 -8.21
C ASP A 111 -27.60 46.43 -8.49
N PHE A 112 -28.83 46.28 -8.97
CA PHE A 112 -29.41 44.97 -9.26
C PHE A 112 -28.88 44.33 -10.53
N VAL A 113 -28.48 45.13 -11.52
CA VAL A 113 -27.92 44.61 -12.78
C VAL A 113 -26.40 44.46 -12.76
N SER A 114 -25.71 45.05 -11.77
CA SER A 114 -24.27 44.88 -11.58
C SER A 114 -23.92 43.48 -11.06
N ASP A 115 -22.70 43.00 -11.35
CA ASP A 115 -22.23 41.69 -10.88
C ASP A 115 -22.13 41.64 -9.35
N MET A 116 -21.76 42.77 -8.74
CA MET A 116 -21.63 42.91 -7.30
C MET A 116 -22.05 44.30 -6.84
N ARG A 117 -22.70 44.37 -5.69
CA ARG A 117 -23.04 45.62 -5.01
C ARG A 117 -22.10 45.86 -3.84
N ALA A 118 -21.65 47.10 -3.69
CA ALA A 118 -20.95 47.61 -2.54
C ALA A 118 -21.72 48.81 -1.93
N PRO A 119 -21.82 48.90 -0.59
CA PRO A 119 -22.54 49.99 0.07
C PRO A 119 -21.81 51.35 0.02
N THR A 120 -20.52 51.36 -0.35
CA THR A 120 -19.71 52.57 -0.47
C THR A 120 -18.62 52.40 -1.53
N PRO A 121 -18.09 53.50 -2.09
CA PRO A 121 -16.91 53.47 -2.97
C PRO A 121 -15.69 52.78 -2.33
N SER A 122 -15.45 53.02 -1.03
CA SER A 122 -14.41 52.34 -0.26
C SER A 122 -14.62 50.82 -0.23
N ALA A 123 -15.84 50.36 0.07
CA ALA A 123 -16.19 48.95 0.09
C ALA A 123 -16.06 48.31 -1.31
N ALA A 124 -16.35 49.06 -2.38
CA ALA A 124 -16.16 48.57 -3.74
C ALA A 124 -14.68 48.32 -4.05
N ALA A 125 -13.78 49.22 -3.64
CA ALA A 125 -12.34 49.03 -3.74
C ALA A 125 -11.87 47.81 -2.90
N GLU A 126 -12.44 47.61 -1.72
CA GLU A 126 -12.16 46.44 -0.88
C GLU A 126 -12.66 45.12 -1.49
N LEU A 127 -13.78 45.11 -2.19
CA LEU A 127 -14.26 43.92 -2.88
C LEU A 127 -13.44 43.65 -4.15
N ALA A 128 -13.04 44.70 -4.87
CA ALA A 128 -12.27 44.57 -6.10
C ALA A 128 -10.84 44.05 -5.86
N LEU A 129 -10.19 44.53 -4.79
CA LEU A 129 -8.75 44.36 -4.61
C LEU A 129 -8.39 43.40 -3.48
N PRO A 130 -7.38 42.52 -3.65
CA PRO A 130 -6.93 41.62 -2.59
C PRO A 130 -6.14 42.35 -1.53
N ASP A 131 -6.03 41.79 -0.32
CA ASP A 131 -5.17 42.35 0.73
C ASP A 131 -3.71 41.90 0.55
N ARG A 132 -2.80 42.88 0.44
CA ARG A 132 -1.36 42.65 0.32
C ARG A 132 -0.77 41.91 1.53
N THR A 133 -1.23 42.20 2.73
CA THR A 133 -0.74 41.56 3.96
C THR A 133 -1.13 40.09 3.98
N GLN A 134 -2.40 39.79 3.69
CA GLN A 134 -2.91 38.43 3.59
C GLN A 134 -2.18 37.62 2.50
N SER A 135 -1.93 38.25 1.35
CA SER A 135 -1.19 37.61 0.24
C SER A 135 0.26 37.29 0.64
N LYS A 136 0.94 38.23 1.33
CA LYS A 136 2.30 38.02 1.85
C LYS A 136 2.33 36.89 2.89
N ASP A 137 1.37 36.87 3.81
CA ASP A 137 1.25 35.84 4.81
C ASP A 137 0.99 34.46 4.17
N GLY A 138 0.19 34.41 3.10
CA GLY A 138 -0.03 33.20 2.32
C GLY A 138 1.26 32.63 1.72
N ILE A 139 2.13 33.49 1.17
CA ILE A 139 3.44 33.10 0.64
C ILE A 139 4.33 32.55 1.76
N LEU A 140 4.41 33.25 2.90
CA LEU A 140 5.23 32.83 4.04
C LEU A 140 4.76 31.49 4.62
N ARG A 141 3.45 31.32 4.81
CA ARG A 141 2.85 30.05 5.26
C ARG A 141 3.17 28.90 4.30
N THR A 142 3.10 29.16 2.99
CA THR A 142 3.44 28.17 1.97
C THR A 142 4.92 27.78 2.05
N GLY A 143 5.81 28.76 2.26
CA GLY A 143 7.24 28.52 2.49
C GLY A 143 7.50 27.67 3.74
N MET A 144 6.85 27.98 4.86
CA MET A 144 6.97 27.19 6.09
C MET A 144 6.51 25.74 5.91
N ARG A 145 5.38 25.53 5.21
CA ARG A 145 4.86 24.19 4.88
C ARG A 145 5.84 23.41 4.00
N MET A 146 6.42 24.06 3.00
CA MET A 146 7.41 23.43 2.13
C MET A 146 8.65 22.99 2.92
N THR A 147 9.18 23.85 3.78
CA THR A 147 10.34 23.54 4.62
C THR A 147 10.06 22.37 5.56
N ALA A 148 8.89 22.36 6.22
CA ALA A 148 8.50 21.26 7.10
C ALA A 148 8.37 19.92 6.35
N ALA A 149 7.79 19.94 5.14
CA ALA A 149 7.67 18.76 4.29
C ALA A 149 9.05 18.21 3.87
N LEU A 150 9.98 19.10 3.49
CA LEU A 150 11.35 18.71 3.15
C LEU A 150 12.10 18.12 4.35
N GLN A 151 11.98 18.73 5.52
CA GLN A 151 12.59 18.23 6.75
C GLN A 151 12.07 16.85 7.13
N SER A 152 10.75 16.66 7.07
CA SER A 152 10.11 15.36 7.30
C SER A 152 10.62 14.31 6.31
N ARG A 153 10.67 14.64 5.02
CA ARG A 153 11.18 13.74 3.98
C ARG A 153 12.63 13.35 4.20
N LEU A 154 13.49 14.32 4.53
CA LEU A 154 14.91 14.08 4.84
C LEU A 154 15.06 13.20 6.08
N HIS A 155 14.25 13.41 7.12
CA HIS A 155 14.27 12.57 8.31
C HIS A 155 13.92 11.12 7.98
N THR A 156 12.82 10.88 7.25
CA THR A 156 12.43 9.53 6.82
C THR A 156 13.51 8.85 5.99
N LEU A 157 14.14 9.58 5.06
CA LEU A 157 15.21 9.02 4.24
C LEU A 157 16.46 8.69 5.06
N ARG A 158 16.83 9.53 6.02
CA ARG A 158 17.96 9.27 6.94
C ARG A 158 17.70 8.02 7.80
N VAL A 159 16.50 7.90 8.37
CA VAL A 159 16.11 6.72 9.15
C VAL A 159 16.14 5.46 8.28
N LYS A 160 15.66 5.54 7.04
CA LYS A 160 15.70 4.43 6.10
C LYS A 160 17.13 3.99 5.79
N VAL A 161 18.03 4.95 5.50
CA VAL A 161 19.45 4.66 5.26
C VAL A 161 20.10 4.01 6.47
N ASP A 162 19.88 4.53 7.68
CA ASP A 162 20.44 3.95 8.91
C ASP A 162 19.89 2.55 9.19
N THR A 163 18.60 2.33 8.95
CA THR A 163 17.96 1.01 9.10
C THR A 163 18.49 0.01 8.08
N ASP A 164 18.62 0.43 6.83
CA ASP A 164 19.16 -0.41 5.76
C ASP A 164 20.63 -0.75 6.04
N ALA A 165 21.45 0.23 6.44
CA ALA A 165 22.86 0.02 6.81
C ALA A 165 23.04 -1.00 7.94
N LYS A 166 22.08 -1.11 8.87
CA LYS A 166 22.09 -2.07 9.98
C LYS A 166 21.61 -3.47 9.58
N LYS A 167 21.11 -3.69 8.35
CA LYS A 167 20.66 -5.02 7.93
C LYS A 167 21.84 -6.00 7.92
N ARG A 168 21.58 -7.21 8.43
CA ARG A 168 22.59 -8.29 8.56
C ARG A 168 23.32 -8.59 7.25
N CYS A 169 22.65 -8.46 6.10
CA CYS A 169 23.25 -8.66 4.78
C CYS A 169 24.29 -7.60 4.37
N LEU A 170 24.24 -6.39 4.96
CA LEU A 170 25.20 -5.31 4.70
C LEU A 170 26.30 -5.25 5.77
N VAL A 171 25.98 -5.61 7.02
CA VAL A 171 26.96 -5.63 8.12
C VAL A 171 27.84 -6.89 8.10
N ALA A 172 27.24 -8.05 7.83
CA ALA A 172 27.93 -9.35 7.82
C ALA A 172 27.44 -10.19 6.65
N PRO A 173 27.86 -9.87 5.40
CA PRO A 173 27.33 -10.49 4.19
C PRO A 173 27.55 -12.00 4.12
N THR A 174 28.58 -12.53 4.80
CA THR A 174 28.85 -13.98 4.86
C THR A 174 27.97 -14.70 5.88
N ALA A 175 27.40 -14.02 6.87
CA ALA A 175 26.69 -14.68 7.98
C ALA A 175 25.53 -15.59 7.52
N PRO A 176 24.68 -15.23 6.54
CA PRO A 176 23.66 -16.16 6.03
C PRO A 176 24.24 -17.38 5.29
N ILE A 177 25.45 -17.25 4.71
CA ILE A 177 26.16 -18.34 4.04
C ILE A 177 26.77 -19.25 5.10
N ASP A 178 27.36 -18.68 6.15
CA ASP A 178 27.95 -19.43 7.25
C ASP A 178 26.88 -20.21 8.03
N ASP A 179 25.71 -19.61 8.30
CA ASP A 179 24.56 -20.30 8.90
C ASP A 179 24.12 -21.50 8.05
N ARG A 180 24.10 -21.35 6.71
CA ARG A 180 23.76 -22.43 5.78
C ARG A 180 24.83 -23.51 5.71
N ARG A 181 26.12 -23.14 5.78
CA ARG A 181 27.23 -24.10 5.84
C ARG A 181 27.17 -24.93 7.12
N MET A 182 26.88 -24.30 8.26
CA MET A 182 26.67 -25.01 9.51
C MET A 182 25.48 -25.98 9.43
N LEU A 183 24.36 -25.54 8.84
CA LEU A 183 23.20 -26.41 8.64
C LEU A 183 23.53 -27.61 7.74
N LEU A 184 24.25 -27.37 6.64
CA LEU A 184 24.68 -28.44 5.72
C LEU A 184 25.54 -29.48 6.45
N SER A 185 26.55 -29.03 7.19
CA SER A 185 27.43 -29.93 7.96
C SER A 185 26.66 -30.74 9.02
N HIS A 186 25.67 -30.13 9.66
CA HIS A 186 24.79 -30.84 10.59
C HIS A 186 23.92 -31.90 9.89
N LEU A 187 23.37 -31.58 8.72
CA LEU A 187 22.58 -32.52 7.92
C LEU A 187 23.43 -33.68 7.37
N GLU A 188 24.66 -33.42 6.94
CA GLU A 188 25.62 -34.44 6.52
C GLU A 188 25.89 -35.43 7.65
N THR A 189 26.25 -34.93 8.84
CA THR A 189 26.50 -35.77 10.02
C THR A 189 25.28 -36.63 10.38
N ARG A 190 24.06 -36.09 10.25
CA ARG A 190 22.83 -36.84 10.50
C ARG A 190 22.57 -37.92 9.46
N LEU A 191 22.83 -37.62 8.19
CA LEU A 191 22.69 -38.57 7.10
C LEU A 191 23.66 -39.74 7.26
N GLU A 192 24.93 -39.46 7.55
CA GLU A 192 25.96 -40.48 7.77
C GLU A 192 25.57 -41.42 8.92
N ARG A 193 25.15 -40.87 10.06
CA ARG A 193 24.70 -41.68 11.20
C ARG A 193 23.50 -42.55 10.85
N ALA A 194 22.49 -41.97 10.21
CA ALA A 194 21.30 -42.71 9.81
C ALA A 194 21.62 -43.84 8.81
N SER A 195 22.52 -43.58 7.86
CA SER A 195 22.99 -44.55 6.88
C SER A 195 23.74 -45.71 7.55
N SER A 196 24.67 -45.41 8.46
CA SER A 196 25.41 -46.42 9.23
C SER A 196 24.49 -47.29 10.08
N LEU A 197 23.54 -46.68 10.80
CA LEU A 197 22.53 -47.40 11.59
C LEU A 197 21.66 -48.32 10.72
N LEU A 198 21.24 -47.88 9.54
CA LEU A 198 20.47 -48.71 8.61
C LEU A 198 21.28 -49.89 8.08
N LEU A 199 22.54 -49.66 7.72
CA LEU A 199 23.46 -50.70 7.26
C LEU A 199 23.73 -51.75 8.35
N GLU A 200 24.01 -51.32 9.58
CA GLU A 200 24.22 -52.21 10.71
C GLU A 200 22.97 -53.04 11.01
N ARG A 201 21.79 -52.42 11.03
CA ARG A 201 20.52 -53.13 11.23
C ARG A 201 20.27 -54.17 10.14
N ASN A 202 20.49 -53.82 8.88
CA ASN A 202 20.31 -54.75 7.76
C ASN A 202 21.31 -55.92 7.83
N ARG A 203 22.57 -55.65 8.20
CA ARG A 203 23.58 -56.71 8.43
C ARG A 203 23.17 -57.63 9.57
N ALA A 204 22.68 -57.09 10.68
CA ALA A 204 22.21 -57.88 11.81
C ALA A 204 21.03 -58.79 11.42
N VAL A 205 20.04 -58.25 10.69
CA VAL A 205 18.91 -59.04 10.18
C VAL A 205 19.37 -60.14 9.24
N LEU A 206 20.26 -59.84 8.28
CA LEU A 206 20.82 -60.84 7.38
C LEU A 206 21.61 -61.91 8.14
N GLY A 207 22.38 -61.52 9.16
CA GLY A 207 23.12 -62.44 10.02
C GLY A 207 22.21 -63.42 10.76
N LEU A 208 21.12 -62.92 11.35
CA LEU A 208 20.11 -63.76 12.01
C LEU A 208 19.45 -64.72 11.03
N ARG A 209 19.01 -64.23 9.85
CA ARG A 209 18.41 -65.10 8.81
C ARG A 209 19.39 -66.16 8.30
N ALA A 210 20.68 -65.83 8.18
CA ALA A 210 21.70 -66.78 7.80
C ALA A 210 21.93 -67.86 8.89
N GLN A 211 21.82 -67.49 10.18
CA GLN A 211 21.84 -68.45 11.29
C GLN A 211 20.59 -69.34 11.31
N ASP A 212 19.40 -68.79 11.08
CA ASP A 212 18.16 -69.57 10.96
C ASP A 212 18.29 -70.62 9.84
N LEU A 213 18.78 -70.22 8.67
CA LEU A 213 19.04 -71.11 7.54
C LEU A 213 20.03 -72.24 7.89
N LYS A 214 21.07 -71.94 8.68
CA LYS A 214 22.02 -72.95 9.16
C LYS A 214 21.36 -73.92 10.15
N ASN A 215 20.53 -73.43 11.06
CA ASN A 215 19.85 -74.25 12.06
C ASN A 215 18.75 -75.13 11.44
N LEU A 216 18.09 -74.65 10.39
CA LEU A 216 17.08 -75.38 9.64
C LEU A 216 17.68 -76.36 8.61
N ASN A 217 19.01 -76.41 8.46
CA ASN A 217 19.66 -77.36 7.57
C ASN A 217 19.59 -78.79 8.17
N PRO A 218 18.83 -79.73 7.55
CA PRO A 218 18.65 -81.08 8.09
C PRO A 218 19.97 -81.86 8.24
N LEU A 219 20.98 -81.52 7.42
CA LEU A 219 22.31 -82.11 7.51
C LEU A 219 23.05 -81.72 8.81
N ALA A 220 22.77 -80.53 9.36
CA ALA A 220 23.35 -80.09 10.63
C ALA A 220 22.77 -80.85 11.83
N VAL A 221 21.51 -81.31 11.74
CA VAL A 221 20.89 -82.18 12.76
C VAL A 221 21.51 -83.57 12.70
N ILE A 222 21.73 -84.13 11.50
CA ILE A 222 22.38 -85.43 11.34
C ILE A 222 23.86 -85.37 11.82
N ALA A 223 24.54 -84.24 11.61
CA ALA A 223 25.92 -84.01 12.08
C ALA A 223 26.10 -83.89 13.60
N ARG A 224 25.02 -83.66 14.36
CA ARG A 224 25.07 -83.64 15.84
C ARG A 224 24.96 -85.03 16.47
N GLY A 225 25.06 -86.10 15.67
CA GLY A 225 25.06 -87.49 16.13
C GLY A 225 23.68 -88.17 16.10
N TYR A 226 22.67 -87.54 15.50
CA TYR A 226 21.36 -88.14 15.28
C TYR A 226 21.34 -88.90 13.95
N SER A 227 20.94 -90.17 13.96
CA SER A 227 20.72 -90.95 12.75
C SER A 227 19.25 -90.89 12.33
N ALA A 228 19.00 -90.72 11.03
CA ALA A 228 17.65 -90.84 10.49
C ALA A 228 17.36 -92.31 10.18
N VAL A 229 16.25 -92.84 10.69
CA VAL A 229 15.84 -94.24 10.49
C VAL A 229 14.90 -94.34 9.29
N PHE A 230 15.24 -95.21 8.35
CA PHE A 230 14.45 -95.48 7.15
C PHE A 230 13.96 -96.93 7.15
N ASP A 231 12.73 -97.12 6.66
CA ASP A 231 12.15 -98.44 6.41
C ASP A 231 12.68 -99.05 5.10
N GLN A 232 12.38 -100.32 4.82
CA GLN A 232 12.81 -101.07 3.62
C GLN A 232 12.44 -100.36 2.30
N SER A 233 11.39 -99.52 2.34
CA SER A 233 10.92 -98.73 1.20
C SER A 233 11.56 -97.34 1.09
N GLY A 234 12.55 -97.01 1.94
CA GLY A 234 13.24 -95.71 1.93
C GLY A 234 12.47 -94.54 2.59
N HIS A 235 11.39 -94.82 3.30
CA HIS A 235 10.60 -93.80 4.02
C HIS A 235 11.11 -93.60 5.45
N VAL A 236 11.14 -92.35 5.94
CA VAL A 236 11.57 -92.03 7.30
C VAL A 236 10.56 -92.55 8.33
N VAL A 237 11.03 -93.39 9.24
CA VAL A 237 10.25 -93.93 10.35
C VAL A 237 10.12 -92.83 11.43
N LYS A 238 8.90 -92.37 11.68
CA LYS A 238 8.62 -91.30 12.67
C LYS A 238 7.98 -91.82 13.96
N SER A 239 7.59 -93.10 13.99
CA SER A 239 6.90 -93.70 15.14
C SER A 239 7.17 -95.21 15.23
N VAL A 240 7.27 -95.72 16.45
CA VAL A 240 7.51 -97.14 16.76
C VAL A 240 6.40 -98.05 16.18
N LYS A 241 5.17 -97.54 15.99
CA LYS A 241 4.05 -98.30 15.40
C LYS A 241 4.23 -98.66 13.92
N GLN A 242 5.20 -98.04 13.25
CA GLN A 242 5.45 -98.21 11.82
C GLN A 242 6.43 -99.35 11.52
N VAL A 243 7.01 -99.99 12.54
CA VAL A 243 7.99 -101.06 12.36
C VAL A 243 7.59 -102.26 13.21
N LYS A 244 7.67 -103.48 12.66
CA LYS A 244 7.35 -104.71 13.37
C LYS A 244 8.64 -105.46 13.77
N PRO A 245 8.60 -106.27 14.84
CA PRO A 245 9.71 -107.18 15.15
C PRO A 245 9.97 -108.12 13.97
N GLY A 246 11.20 -108.10 13.44
CA GLY A 246 11.62 -108.83 12.25
C GLY A 246 11.93 -107.95 11.03
N ASP A 247 11.48 -106.70 10.99
CA ASP A 247 11.74 -105.80 9.86
C ASP A 247 13.20 -105.28 9.86
N THR A 248 13.78 -105.12 8.67
CA THR A 248 15.07 -104.44 8.48
C THR A 248 14.90 -102.93 8.36
N VAL A 249 15.64 -102.18 9.16
CA VAL A 249 15.68 -100.71 9.14
C VAL A 249 17.10 -100.22 8.85
N THR A 250 17.19 -99.11 8.12
CA THR A 250 18.47 -98.48 7.77
C THR A 250 18.65 -97.20 8.56
N PHE A 251 19.69 -97.12 9.38
CA PHE A 251 20.12 -95.91 10.06
C PHE A 251 21.09 -95.15 9.16
N ARG A 252 20.78 -93.92 8.78
CA ARG A 252 21.68 -93.07 8.00
C ARG A 252 22.35 -92.03 8.90
N THR A 253 23.67 -92.05 8.94
CA THR A 253 24.53 -91.07 9.63
C THR A 253 25.15 -90.12 8.60
N VAL A 254 25.98 -89.17 9.04
CA VAL A 254 26.65 -88.21 8.13
C VAL A 254 27.62 -88.90 7.18
N ASP A 255 28.25 -89.97 7.63
CA ASP A 255 29.36 -90.66 7.01
C ASP A 255 28.98 -92.02 6.37
N GLY A 256 27.76 -92.52 6.60
CA GLY A 256 27.35 -93.80 6.06
C GLY A 256 25.94 -94.25 6.48
N GLY A 257 25.68 -95.55 6.32
CA GLY A 257 24.43 -96.17 6.73
C GLY A 257 24.65 -97.54 7.34
N VAL A 258 23.91 -97.86 8.39
CA VAL A 258 23.93 -99.15 9.08
C VAL A 258 22.56 -99.81 8.92
N VAL A 259 22.54 -101.04 8.41
CA VAL A 259 21.31 -101.85 8.33
C VAL A 259 21.22 -102.70 9.60
N ALA A 260 20.07 -102.65 10.27
CA ALA A 260 19.80 -103.43 11.47
C ALA A 260 18.40 -104.07 11.40
N SER A 261 18.24 -105.23 12.02
CA SER A 261 16.95 -105.90 12.16
C SER A 261 16.30 -105.54 13.50
N VAL A 262 15.00 -105.22 13.50
CA VAL A 262 14.27 -104.90 14.72
C VAL A 262 13.99 -106.17 15.53
N GLN A 263 14.63 -106.31 16.70
CA GLN A 263 14.41 -107.46 17.58
C GLN A 263 13.19 -107.29 18.50
N LYS A 264 12.96 -106.09 19.04
CA LYS A 264 11.86 -105.82 19.97
C LYS A 264 11.49 -104.34 19.92
N THR A 265 10.21 -104.04 19.80
CA THR A 265 9.67 -102.68 19.89
C THR A 265 9.15 -102.44 21.31
N TYR A 266 9.53 -101.32 21.92
CA TYR A 266 8.98 -100.85 23.18
C TYR A 266 8.41 -99.45 22.99
N GLU A 267 7.24 -99.19 23.56
CA GLU A 267 6.69 -97.84 23.61
C GLU A 267 7.27 -97.12 24.84
N SER A 268 8.01 -96.03 24.62
CA SER A 268 8.28 -95.03 25.66
C SER A 268 7.60 -93.72 25.27
N ASN A 269 6.85 -93.13 26.21
CA ASN A 269 6.17 -91.86 26.03
C ASN A 269 7.18 -90.69 26.14
N ILE A 270 8.07 -90.56 25.16
CA ILE A 270 8.98 -89.39 25.08
C ILE A 270 8.25 -88.16 24.51
N ARG A 271 7.06 -88.32 23.92
CA ARG A 271 6.29 -87.21 23.31
C ARG A 271 5.76 -86.18 24.31
N GLU A 272 5.71 -86.47 25.61
CA GLU A 272 5.29 -85.50 26.63
C GLU A 272 6.45 -84.64 27.17
N GLU A 273 7.71 -85.07 27.02
CA GLU A 273 8.89 -84.32 27.49
C GLU A 273 9.43 -83.29 26.49
N ILE A 274 8.87 -83.23 25.27
CA ILE A 274 9.35 -82.36 24.17
C ILE A 274 8.30 -81.29 23.78
N LYS A 275 7.48 -80.82 24.72
CA LYS A 275 6.60 -79.64 24.50
C LYS A 275 7.26 -78.36 24.98
#